data_AF-A0A962W513-F1
#
_entry.id   AF-A0A962W513-F1
#
_cell.length_a   1.000
_cell.length_b   1.000
_cell.length_c   1.000
_cell.angle_alpha   90.00
_cell.angle_beta   90.00
_cell.angle_gamma   90.00
#
_symmetry.space_group_name_H-M   'P 1'
#
loop_
_entity.id
_entity.type
_entity.pdbx_description
1 polymer ?
#
loop_
_entity_poly.entity_id
_entity_poly.type
_entity_poly.pdbx_seq_one_letter_code
_entity_poly.pdbx_strand_id
1 'polypeptide(L)'
;MARRNDGILDLLVLLPWWISVLTAGIVYVALAYIAPTLTTGSPFLQGLLTAAPSLASLFGLILLIPAPISAFNAWRKRRLLDEQEDIASIRSLSWKQFEELVAEAYRRQEFRVVENTAGGADGGVDIRLVKN
;
A
#
# COMPACT_ATOMS: atom_id res chain seq x y z
N MET A 1 -23.38 5.22 -1.41
CA MET A 1 -22.32 4.34 -1.96
C MET A 1 -21.85 4.89 -3.30
N ALA A 2 -20.72 5.61 -3.31
CA ALA A 2 -19.96 5.88 -4.53
C ALA A 2 -18.69 5.04 -4.43
N ARG A 3 -18.43 4.17 -5.41
CA ARG A 3 -17.11 3.54 -5.54
C ARG A 3 -16.13 4.69 -5.78
N ARG A 4 -15.34 5.08 -4.77
CA ARG A 4 -14.20 5.96 -5.02
C ARG A 4 -13.30 5.18 -5.96
N ASN A 5 -13.03 5.75 -7.13
CA ASN A 5 -12.05 5.21 -8.05
C ASN A 5 -10.67 5.50 -7.45
N ASP A 6 -10.31 4.76 -6.39
CA ASP A 6 -9.00 4.86 -5.79
C ASP A 6 -7.97 4.53 -6.88
N GLY A 7 -7.07 5.48 -7.15
CA GLY A 7 -6.08 5.30 -8.20
C GLY A 7 -5.13 4.15 -7.85
N ILE A 8 -4.45 3.58 -8.85
CA ILE A 8 -3.44 2.53 -8.62
C ILE A 8 -2.39 2.98 -7.58
N LEU A 9 -2.03 4.26 -7.58
CA LEU A 9 -1.10 4.82 -6.60
C LEU A 9 -1.70 4.86 -5.18
N ASP A 10 -2.98 5.21 -5.03
CA ASP A 10 -3.66 5.21 -3.73
C ASP A 10 -3.72 3.80 -3.15
N LEU A 11 -4.02 2.80 -4.00
CA LEU A 11 -4.00 1.39 -3.61
C LEU A 11 -2.61 0.92 -3.18
N LEU A 12 -1.56 1.32 -3.90
CA LEU A 12 -0.17 0.97 -3.55
C LEU A 12 0.31 1.61 -2.23
N VAL A 13 -0.27 2.74 -1.83
CA VAL A 13 -0.01 3.35 -0.51
C VAL A 13 -0.64 2.54 0.63
N LEU A 14 -1.82 1.97 0.40
CA LEU A 14 -2.57 1.19 1.41
C LEU A 14 -2.01 -0.23 1.60
N LEU A 15 -1.39 -0.78 0.56
CA LEU A 15 -0.79 -2.11 0.56
C LEU A 15 0.58 -2.12 1.27
N PRO A 16 1.08 -3.31 1.69
CA PRO A 16 2.44 -3.44 2.21
C PRO A 16 3.49 -2.87 1.24
N TRP A 17 4.48 -2.14 1.77
CA TRP A 17 5.48 -1.41 0.98
C TRP A 17 6.21 -2.27 -0.07
N TRP A 18 6.40 -3.57 0.21
CA TRP A 18 7.06 -4.49 -0.70
C TRP A 18 6.27 -4.71 -1.99
N ILE A 19 4.94 -4.53 -1.99
CA ILE A 19 4.11 -4.63 -3.20
C ILE A 19 4.45 -3.52 -4.19
N SER A 20 4.64 -2.29 -3.72
CA SER A 20 5.04 -1.16 -4.55
C SER A 20 6.43 -1.39 -5.17
N VAL A 21 7.37 -1.93 -4.38
CA VAL A 21 8.71 -2.31 -4.86
C VAL A 21 8.64 -3.40 -5.93
N LEU A 22 7.88 -4.48 -5.69
CA LEU A 22 7.71 -5.56 -6.67
C LEU A 22 7.05 -5.06 -7.96
N THR A 23 6.00 -4.25 -7.83
CA THR A 23 5.27 -3.69 -8.99
C THR A 23 6.18 -2.81 -9.82
N ALA A 24 6.96 -1.93 -9.18
CA ALA A 24 7.96 -1.10 -9.86
C ALA A 24 9.02 -1.94 -10.58
N GLY A 25 9.55 -2.98 -9.91
CA GLY A 25 10.54 -3.89 -10.50
C GLY A 25 10.01 -4.66 -11.70
N ILE A 26 8.78 -5.21 -11.61
CA ILE A 26 8.12 -5.92 -12.70
C ILE A 26 7.92 -5.00 -13.91
N VAL A 27 7.40 -3.78 -13.69
CA VAL A 27 7.17 -2.81 -14.77
C VAL A 27 8.48 -2.38 -15.40
N TYR A 28 9.52 -2.13 -14.60
CA TYR A 28 10.84 -1.80 -15.10
C TYR A 28 11.40 -2.92 -16.00
N VAL A 29 11.39 -4.18 -15.51
CA VAL A 29 11.92 -5.33 -16.26
C VAL A 29 11.11 -5.55 -17.54
N ALA A 30 9.79 -5.43 -17.46
CA ALA A 30 8.91 -5.56 -18.61
C ALA A 30 9.22 -4.52 -19.69
N LEU A 31 9.38 -3.25 -19.32
CA LEU A 31 9.66 -2.18 -20.29
C LEU A 31 11.11 -2.17 -20.79
N ALA A 32 12.08 -2.46 -19.93
CA ALA A 32 13.50 -2.39 -20.25
C ALA A 32 14.00 -3.59 -21.06
N TYR A 33 13.51 -4.79 -20.76
CA TYR A 33 14.07 -6.03 -21.30
C TYR A 33 13.07 -6.85 -22.10
N ILE A 34 11.79 -6.87 -21.72
CA ILE A 34 10.80 -7.73 -22.38
C ILE A 34 10.23 -7.03 -23.62
N ALA A 35 9.70 -5.81 -23.45
CA ALA A 35 9.07 -5.02 -24.51
C ALA A 35 9.92 -4.91 -25.80
N PRO A 36 11.22 -4.56 -25.76
CA PRO A 36 12.02 -4.43 -26.99
C PRO A 36 12.28 -5.76 -27.72
N THR A 37 12.08 -6.91 -27.06
CA THR A 37 12.26 -8.23 -27.69
C THR A 37 11.02 -8.70 -28.45
N LEU A 38 9.87 -8.06 -28.21
CA LEU A 38 8.63 -8.39 -28.88
C LEU A 38 8.63 -7.84 -30.30
N THR A 39 8.17 -8.67 -31.24
CA THR A 39 7.99 -8.28 -32.63
C THR A 39 6.51 -8.26 -32.97
N THR A 40 6.08 -7.24 -33.70
CA THR A 40 4.68 -7.04 -34.06
C THR A 40 4.56 -6.66 -35.54
N GLY A 41 3.43 -7.01 -36.16
CA GLY A 41 3.16 -6.65 -37.56
C GLY A 41 2.80 -5.17 -37.77
N SER A 42 2.65 -4.37 -36.71
CA SER A 42 2.29 -2.96 -36.79
C SER A 42 3.53 -2.08 -36.58
N PRO A 43 3.94 -1.27 -37.58
CA PRO A 43 5.10 -0.38 -37.45
C PRO A 43 4.97 0.60 -36.27
N PHE A 44 3.75 1.05 -35.97
CA PHE A 44 3.47 1.95 -34.85
C PHE A 44 3.74 1.27 -33.50
N LEU A 45 3.21 0.06 -33.30
CA LEU A 45 3.44 -0.69 -32.05
C LEU A 45 4.91 -1.10 -31.91
N GLN A 46 5.57 -1.44 -33.02
CA GLN A 46 7.00 -1.74 -33.00
C GLN A 46 7.82 -0.53 -32.52
N GLY A 47 7.48 0.69 -32.98
CA GLY A 47 8.10 1.92 -32.51
C GLY A 47 7.95 2.12 -30.99
N LEU A 48 6.74 1.92 -30.45
CA LEU A 48 6.48 1.97 -29.00
C LEU A 48 7.32 0.95 -28.22
N LEU A 49 7.39 -0.29 -28.69
CA LEU A 49 8.17 -1.35 -28.04
C LEU A 49 9.67 -1.04 -28.03
N THR A 50 10.21 -0.48 -29.12
CA THR A 50 11.61 -0.06 -29.19
C THR A 50 11.92 1.16 -28.32
N ALA A 51 10.93 2.04 -28.11
CA ALA A 51 11.06 3.20 -27.24
C ALA A 51 10.82 2.89 -25.76
N ALA A 52 10.18 1.76 -25.43
CA ALA A 52 9.80 1.37 -24.08
C ALA A 52 10.95 1.43 -23.04
N PRO A 53 12.19 1.02 -23.35
CA PRO A 53 13.31 1.11 -22.40
C PRO A 53 13.61 2.54 -21.92
N SER A 54 13.37 3.56 -22.76
CA SER A 54 13.58 4.97 -22.40
C SER A 54 12.62 5.47 -21.32
N LEU A 55 11.44 4.83 -21.21
CA LEU A 55 10.41 5.17 -20.22
C LEU A 55 10.44 4.24 -19.01
N ALA A 56 11.18 3.13 -19.07
CA ALA A 56 11.22 2.11 -18.01
C ALA A 56 11.59 2.71 -16.64
N SER A 57 12.64 3.54 -16.59
CA SER A 57 13.06 4.22 -15.37
C SER A 57 12.01 5.20 -14.84
N LEU A 58 11.34 5.95 -15.73
CA LEU A 58 10.30 6.90 -15.33
C LEU A 58 9.12 6.20 -14.65
N PHE A 59 8.55 5.18 -15.30
CA PHE A 59 7.45 4.42 -14.73
C PHE A 59 7.86 3.64 -13.48
N GLY A 60 9.05 3.04 -13.48
CA GLY A 60 9.61 2.36 -12.32
C GLY A 60 9.72 3.30 -11.11
N LEU A 61 10.27 4.50 -11.30
CA LEU A 61 10.39 5.49 -10.22
C LEU A 61 9.02 5.97 -9.71
N ILE A 62 8.08 6.27 -10.61
CA ILE A 62 6.72 6.71 -10.21
C ILE A 62 6.03 5.64 -9.36
N LEU A 63 6.11 4.37 -9.76
CA LEU A 63 5.53 3.26 -9.01
C LEU A 63 6.26 2.94 -7.70
N LEU A 64 7.48 3.44 -7.53
CA LEU A 64 8.24 3.30 -6.30
C LEU A 64 7.88 4.36 -5.24
N ILE A 65 7.32 5.51 -5.63
CA ILE A 65 6.95 6.61 -4.73
C ILE A 65 6.01 6.17 -3.58
N PRO A 66 5.01 5.30 -3.79
CA PRO A 66 4.15 4.80 -2.71
C PRO A 66 4.88 3.97 -1.65
N ALA A 67 6.01 3.34 -2.00
CA ALA A 67 6.74 2.42 -1.11
C ALA A 67 7.23 3.08 0.20
N PRO A 68 7.95 4.22 0.19
CA PRO A 68 8.36 4.89 1.44
C PRO A 68 7.18 5.36 2.28
N ILE A 69 6.08 5.79 1.66
CA ILE A 69 4.87 6.24 2.37
C ILE A 69 4.23 5.07 3.11
N SER A 70 4.04 3.93 2.42
CA SER A 70 3.52 2.71 3.02
C SER A 70 4.44 2.18 4.14
N ALA A 71 5.76 2.19 3.92
CA ALA A 71 6.74 1.76 4.92
C ALA A 71 6.70 2.64 6.17
N PHE A 72 6.61 3.96 6.01
CA PHE A 72 6.51 4.90 7.13
C PHE A 72 5.21 4.71 7.92
N ASN A 73 4.07 4.53 7.23
CA ASN A 73 2.79 4.28 7.89
C ASN A 73 2.81 2.96 8.69
N ALA A 74 3.37 1.90 8.11
CA ALA A 74 3.52 0.61 8.79
C ALA A 74 4.46 0.71 10.00
N TRP A 75 5.57 1.43 9.88
CA TRP A 75 6.49 1.67 10.98
C TRP A 75 5.86 2.49 12.10
N ARG A 76 5.14 3.58 11.77
CA ARG A 76 4.43 4.41 12.75
C ARG A 76 3.41 3.60 13.54
N LYS A 77 2.61 2.76 12.88
CA LYS A 77 1.62 1.90 13.53
C LYS A 77 2.26 0.91 14.51
N ARG A 78 3.40 0.31 14.13
CA ARG A 78 4.16 -0.59 15.02
C ARG A 78 4.73 0.14 16.24
N ARG A 79 5.36 1.30 15.99
CA ARG A 79 5.97 2.12 17.04
C ARG A 79 4.95 2.64 18.04
N LEU A 80 3.75 3.03 17.61
CA LEU A 80 2.67 3.43 18.50
C LEU A 80 2.34 2.36 19.54
N LEU A 81 2.45 1.08 19.18
CA LEU A 81 2.20 -0.05 20.07
C LEU A 81 3.38 -0.37 20.96
N ASP A 82 4.59 -0.29 20.42
CA ASP A 82 5.82 -0.55 21.16
C ASP A 82 6.12 0.54 22.22
N GLU A 83 5.59 1.75 22.05
CA GLU A 83 5.75 2.88 22.99
C GLU A 83 4.74 2.89 24.14
N GLN A 84 3.69 2.05 24.14
CA GLN A 84 2.74 2.00 25.26
C GLN A 84 3.24 1.05 26.35
N GLU A 85 3.65 1.61 27.48
CA GLU A 85 4.20 0.85 28.61
C GLU A 85 3.19 0.66 29.76
N ASP A 86 2.14 1.49 29.83
CA ASP A 86 1.19 1.50 30.96
C ASP A 86 -0.24 1.96 30.58
N ILE A 87 -1.19 1.82 31.52
CA ILE A 87 -2.59 2.23 31.30
C ILE A 87 -2.71 3.76 31.14
N ALA A 88 -1.79 4.53 31.73
CA ALA A 88 -1.82 5.99 31.66
C ALA A 88 -1.47 6.51 30.26
N SER A 89 -0.46 5.92 29.61
CA SER A 89 -0.07 6.21 28.22
C SER A 89 -1.21 5.88 27.25
N ILE A 90 -1.85 4.71 27.41
CA ILE A 90 -3.03 4.33 26.59
C ILE A 90 -4.17 5.36 26.72
N ARG A 91 -4.43 5.86 27.94
CA ARG A 91 -5.49 6.86 28.19
C ARG A 91 -5.22 8.22 27.56
N SER A 92 -3.95 8.51 27.23
CA SER A 92 -3.56 9.76 26.58
C SER A 92 -3.69 9.74 25.05
N LEU A 93 -3.94 8.57 24.46
CA LEU A 93 -4.11 8.42 23.02
C LEU A 93 -5.41 9.08 22.55
N SER A 94 -5.37 9.69 21.36
CA SER A 94 -6.62 10.05 20.67
C SER A 94 -7.42 8.79 20.33
N TRP A 95 -8.73 8.93 20.16
CA TRP A 95 -9.62 7.82 19.81
C TRP A 95 -9.12 7.00 18.61
N LYS A 96 -8.69 7.68 17.54
CA LYS A 96 -8.10 7.04 16.36
C LYS A 96 -6.81 6.27 16.67
N GLN A 97 -5.94 6.81 17.51
CA GLN A 97 -4.70 6.11 17.90
C GLN A 97 -5.00 4.88 18.76
N PHE A 98 -6.02 4.96 19.63
CA PHE A 98 -6.48 3.82 20.41
C PHE A 98 -7.04 2.71 19.51
N GLU A 99 -7.84 3.03 18.49
CA GLU A 99 -8.29 2.05 17.49
C GLU A 99 -7.11 1.39 16.74
N GLU A 100 -6.14 2.20 16.28
CA GLU A 100 -4.92 1.70 15.62
C GLU A 100 -4.13 0.75 16.55
N LEU A 101 -4.03 1.08 17.85
CA LEU A 101 -3.39 0.26 18.89
C LEU A 101 -4.09 -1.10 19.05
N VAL A 102 -5.41 -1.10 19.23
CA VAL A 102 -6.21 -2.33 19.39
C VAL A 102 -6.11 -3.21 18.15
N ALA A 103 -6.20 -2.62 16.96
CA ALA A 103 -6.08 -3.34 15.69
C ALA A 103 -4.74 -4.08 15.57
N GLU A 104 -3.63 -3.39 15.85
CA GLU A 104 -2.30 -3.98 15.72
C GLU A 104 -2.00 -5.00 16.83
N ALA A 105 -2.58 -4.85 18.03
CA ALA A 105 -2.48 -5.85 19.10
C ALA A 105 -3.13 -7.19 18.71
N TYR A 106 -4.31 -7.15 18.08
CA TYR A 106 -4.96 -8.36 17.58
C TYR A 106 -4.26 -8.95 16.35
N ARG A 107 -3.63 -8.12 15.48
CA ARG A 107 -2.77 -8.64 14.41
C ARG A 107 -1.61 -9.48 14.94
N ARG A 108 -0.99 -9.06 16.06
CA ARG A 108 0.08 -9.84 16.72
C ARG A 108 -0.42 -11.16 17.31
N GLN A 109 -1.72 -11.27 17.61
CA GLN A 109 -2.36 -12.50 18.06
C GLN A 109 -2.89 -13.37 16.91
N GLU A 110 -2.38 -13.16 15.68
CA GLU A 110 -2.72 -13.92 14.47
C GLU A 110 -4.17 -13.75 13.98
N PHE A 111 -4.89 -12.73 14.47
CA PHE A 111 -6.19 -12.36 13.91
C PHE A 111 -5.99 -11.57 12.61
N ARG A 112 -6.87 -11.82 11.63
CA ARG A 112 -6.98 -10.97 10.46
C ARG A 112 -7.86 -9.77 10.80
N VAL A 113 -7.25 -8.58 10.85
CA VAL A 113 -7.91 -7.33 11.23
C VAL A 113 -8.26 -6.49 10.01
N VAL A 114 -9.54 -6.17 9.85
CA VAL A 114 -10.07 -5.28 8.81
C VAL A 114 -10.48 -3.96 9.48
N GLU A 115 -9.71 -2.90 9.21
CA GLU A 115 -10.01 -1.52 9.64
C GLU A 115 -11.04 -0.90 8.68
N ASN A 116 -12.03 -0.17 9.22
CA ASN A 116 -12.98 0.56 8.38
C ASN A 116 -12.36 1.88 7.91
N THR A 117 -11.71 1.89 6.75
CA THR A 117 -11.02 3.09 6.20
C THR A 117 -11.99 4.14 5.64
N ALA A 118 -13.29 3.86 5.58
CA ALA A 118 -14.31 4.81 5.16
C ALA A 118 -14.65 5.74 6.34
N GLY A 119 -13.92 6.86 6.43
CA GLY A 119 -14.11 7.89 7.46
C GLY A 119 -15.49 8.56 7.42
N GLY A 120 -16.48 7.88 7.98
CA GLY A 120 -17.78 8.41 8.33
C GLY A 120 -18.09 8.06 9.78
N ALA A 121 -18.74 8.97 10.49
CA ALA A 121 -19.27 8.72 11.83
C ALA A 121 -20.47 7.77 11.77
N ASP A 122 -20.25 6.52 11.37
CA ASP A 122 -21.25 5.45 11.52
C ASP A 122 -20.93 4.71 12.81
N GLY A 123 -21.64 5.07 13.87
CA GLY A 123 -21.46 4.56 15.23
C GLY A 123 -21.85 3.09 15.40
N GLY A 124 -21.14 2.18 14.74
CA GLY A 124 -21.43 0.75 14.81
C GLY A 124 -20.20 -0.15 15.00
N VAL A 125 -19.19 -0.05 14.13
CA VAL A 125 -18.04 -0.97 14.14
C VAL A 125 -16.82 -0.34 13.46
N ASP A 126 -15.76 -0.05 14.24
CA ASP A 126 -14.51 0.52 13.74
C ASP A 126 -13.49 -0.56 13.29
N ILE A 127 -13.51 -1.73 13.94
CA ILE A 127 -12.58 -2.84 13.71
C ILE A 127 -13.35 -4.15 13.59
N ARG A 128 -13.10 -4.90 12.51
CA ARG A 128 -13.59 -6.29 12.35
C ARG A 128 -12.44 -7.28 12.47
N LEU A 129 -12.57 -8.21 13.41
CA LEU A 129 -11.63 -9.31 13.62
C LEU A 129 -12.15 -10.57 12.96
N VAL A 130 -11.29 -11.25 12.20
CA VAL A 130 -11.56 -12.57 11.64
C VAL A 130 -10.50 -13.52 12.19
N LYS A 131 -10.96 -14.56 12.90
CA LYS A 131 -10.11 -15.64 13.39
C LYS A 131 -10.24 -16.81 12.44
N ASN A 132 -9.10 -17.34 11.98
CA ASN A 132 -9.06 -18.60 11.25
C ASN A 132 -9.21 -19.77 12.21
#